data_AF-A0A7N9ARX0-F1
#
_entry.id   AF-A0A7N9ARX0-F1
#
_cell.length_a   1.000
_cell.length_b   1.000
_cell.length_c   1.000
_cell.angle_alpha   90.00
_cell.angle_beta   90.00
_cell.angle_gamma   90.00
#
_symmetry.space_group_name_H-M   'P 1'
#
loop_
_entity.id
_entity.type
_entity.pdbx_description
1 polymer ?
#
loop_
_entity_poly.entity_id
_entity_poly.type
_entity_poly.pdbx_seq_one_letter_code
_entity_poly.pdbx_strand_id
1 'polypeptide(L)'
;MPSEDQPPQQTRQRRKNKKSRSKGKSPGGSPSAQLGGSFDQHDDLILPPVHLPPKKPVEEKPKVSVAKVEEESSIAICLQVLFPYLLAGMGMVMAGMVLDSVQHWEVFKVITEVFILVPALVGLKGNLEMTLAARLSTAFYQFSSVDYCTAVTYYVLCHVFYMQVQATVVGFLAALAAVCLGAISRGGVDLDQAAVLCASSITTAFVAALSLGLVMIGVIIGSRKVGINPDNVATPIAASLGDLITLSLLAGISSTLYEYIDIWYLSPLVCLVFLALIPLWVLVARQSPQIREVLRSGWQPVIVAMSISSFGGLILDKTVSDPNFEGMAVFTPVINGVGGNLVAIQASRISTYLHFWSIPGVLPFKMRQHWPNPCITFFSSGVNSKSARVLLMLVIPGHLVFLYAISLLQGEEAPITIAFTICYLCAALLQVAILLYVADLIVRLMWRRSLDPDNFSIPYLTALGDLLGTGFLALCFRCVSLIQSLGL
;
A
#
# COMPACT_ATOMS: atom_id res chain seq x y z
N MET A 1 65.73 26.66 -19.77
CA MET A 1 66.09 26.36 -21.17
C MET A 1 65.64 24.95 -21.48
N PRO A 2 64.97 24.75 -22.62
CA PRO A 2 63.52 24.98 -22.78
C PRO A 2 62.86 23.74 -23.44
N SER A 3 61.56 23.63 -23.76
CA SER A 3 60.61 24.56 -24.41
C SER A 3 59.17 24.02 -24.17
N GLU A 4 58.20 24.85 -23.70
CA GLU A 4 57.23 25.67 -24.48
C GLU A 4 56.24 24.81 -25.30
N ASP A 5 54.91 24.94 -25.23
CA ASP A 5 54.13 26.19 -25.30
C ASP A 5 52.76 26.14 -24.55
N GLN A 6 52.32 27.33 -24.15
CA GLN A 6 51.01 27.67 -23.55
C GLN A 6 50.32 28.75 -24.46
N PRO A 7 49.16 29.35 -24.10
CA PRO A 7 47.84 29.22 -24.73
C PRO A 7 47.39 30.51 -25.50
N PRO A 8 46.08 30.83 -25.62
CA PRO A 8 45.49 31.65 -24.55
C PRO A 8 44.01 31.41 -24.20
N GLN A 9 43.72 31.83 -22.96
CA GLN A 9 42.45 32.01 -22.27
C GLN A 9 41.50 32.99 -22.99
N GLN A 10 40.19 32.92 -22.69
CA GLN A 10 39.46 34.14 -22.33
C GLN A 10 38.25 33.93 -21.39
N THR A 11 38.42 34.62 -20.27
CA THR A 11 37.61 35.06 -19.13
C THR A 11 36.11 35.37 -19.36
N ARG A 12 35.28 34.70 -18.56
CA ARG A 12 34.18 35.22 -17.70
C ARG A 12 33.74 36.69 -17.91
N GLN A 13 32.47 36.94 -18.24
CA GLN A 13 31.73 38.08 -17.67
C GLN A 13 30.19 37.96 -17.75
N ARG A 14 29.58 38.24 -16.60
CA ARG A 14 28.15 38.33 -16.31
C ARG A 14 27.73 39.79 -16.51
N ARG A 15 26.70 40.09 -17.31
CA ARG A 15 26.06 41.42 -17.33
C ARG A 15 24.54 41.32 -17.47
N LYS A 16 23.83 41.81 -16.44
CA LYS A 16 22.47 42.35 -16.52
C LYS A 16 22.54 43.70 -17.25
N ASN A 17 21.60 44.02 -18.14
CA ASN A 17 20.82 45.27 -18.02
C ASN A 17 19.58 45.35 -18.93
N LYS A 18 18.70 46.28 -18.52
CA LYS A 18 17.33 46.60 -18.93
C LYS A 18 17.15 47.22 -20.33
N LYS A 19 15.91 47.05 -20.84
CA LYS A 19 15.01 47.97 -21.60
C LYS A 19 15.58 48.80 -22.77
N SER A 20 14.88 48.74 -23.91
CA SER A 20 14.07 49.86 -24.42
C SER A 20 13.14 49.44 -25.59
N ARG A 21 12.01 50.15 -25.70
CA ARG A 21 10.95 50.07 -26.72
C ARG A 21 11.29 50.94 -27.93
N SER A 22 10.87 50.53 -29.13
CA SER A 22 10.21 51.39 -30.15
C SER A 22 9.72 50.49 -31.30
N LYS A 23 8.41 50.23 -31.47
CA LYS A 23 7.41 50.99 -32.26
C LYS A 23 7.80 51.26 -33.72
N GLY A 24 6.98 50.76 -34.65
CA GLY A 24 6.90 51.19 -36.06
C GLY A 24 6.48 50.03 -36.98
N LYS A 25 5.19 49.68 -37.01
CA LYS A 25 4.24 49.96 -38.12
C LYS A 25 4.46 49.12 -39.40
N SER A 26 3.61 48.11 -39.57
CA SER A 26 3.07 47.60 -40.86
C SER A 26 2.34 48.73 -41.63
N PRO A 27 1.78 48.54 -42.85
CA PRO A 27 1.57 47.33 -43.67
C PRO A 27 2.10 47.50 -45.13
N GLY A 28 2.16 46.52 -46.03
CA GLY A 28 1.20 45.53 -46.49
C GLY A 28 1.34 45.44 -48.02
N GLY A 29 0.93 44.33 -48.63
CA GLY A 29 0.70 44.24 -50.09
C GLY A 29 1.62 43.29 -50.84
N SER A 30 1.16 42.04 -51.00
CA SER A 30 1.40 41.22 -52.20
C SER A 30 0.70 41.90 -53.41
N PRO A 31 1.04 41.63 -54.69
CA PRO A 31 0.86 40.29 -55.28
C PRO A 31 1.85 39.84 -56.39
N SER A 32 1.81 38.52 -56.60
CA SER A 32 2.16 37.67 -57.75
C SER A 32 2.46 38.26 -59.14
N ALA A 33 3.45 37.69 -59.83
CA ALA A 33 3.44 37.16 -61.22
C ALA A 33 4.88 36.76 -61.63
N GLN A 34 5.19 35.47 -61.83
CA GLN A 34 5.20 34.73 -63.11
C GLN A 34 6.33 35.07 -64.12
N LEU A 35 7.01 33.98 -64.52
CA LEU A 35 7.55 33.63 -65.85
C LEU A 35 8.99 34.00 -66.28
N GLY A 36 9.64 32.99 -66.87
CA GLY A 36 10.80 33.06 -67.77
C GLY A 36 12.11 32.65 -67.09
N GLY A 37 12.90 31.67 -67.53
CA GLY A 37 12.96 30.93 -68.77
C GLY A 37 14.44 30.69 -69.11
N SER A 38 14.75 29.46 -69.51
CA SER A 38 15.87 29.05 -70.38
C SER A 38 17.33 28.96 -69.88
N PHE A 39 17.83 27.71 -70.00
CA PHE A 39 19.10 27.24 -70.58
C PHE A 39 20.44 27.81 -70.08
N ASP A 40 21.29 26.94 -69.52
CA ASP A 40 22.42 26.39 -70.29
C ASP A 40 23.12 25.20 -69.59
N GLN A 41 23.53 24.25 -70.43
CA GLN A 41 24.26 23.01 -70.16
C GLN A 41 25.71 23.28 -69.74
N HIS A 42 26.23 22.48 -68.79
CA HIS A 42 27.63 22.06 -68.84
C HIS A 42 27.76 20.60 -68.37
N ASP A 43 28.48 19.84 -69.20
CA ASP A 43 28.71 18.40 -69.16
C ASP A 43 29.49 17.89 -67.95
N ASP A 44 29.22 16.62 -67.71
CA ASP A 44 29.71 15.66 -66.72
C ASP A 44 31.24 15.53 -66.57
N LEU A 45 31.69 15.36 -65.31
CA LEU A 45 32.69 14.33 -64.98
C LEU A 45 32.59 13.88 -63.49
N ILE A 46 31.85 12.79 -63.29
CA ILE A 46 32.09 11.65 -62.37
C ILE A 46 32.36 11.93 -60.88
N LEU A 47 31.34 11.65 -60.06
CA LEU A 47 31.42 10.92 -58.77
C LEU A 47 30.04 10.30 -58.50
N PRO A 48 29.89 8.97 -58.27
CA PRO A 48 28.59 8.42 -57.92
C PRO A 48 28.16 8.98 -56.56
N PRO A 49 26.94 9.54 -56.42
CA PRO A 49 26.45 9.97 -55.13
C PRO A 49 26.26 8.75 -54.25
N VAL A 50 26.90 8.78 -53.08
CA VAL A 50 26.62 7.86 -51.96
C VAL A 50 25.10 7.70 -51.85
N HIS A 51 24.61 6.48 -52.06
CA HIS A 51 23.22 6.13 -51.78
C HIS A 51 22.97 6.32 -50.29
N LEU A 52 22.49 7.51 -49.92
CA LEU A 52 21.74 7.70 -48.69
C LEU A 52 20.51 6.79 -48.79
N PRO A 53 20.29 5.87 -47.83
CA PRO A 53 19.09 5.05 -47.84
C PRO A 53 17.87 5.97 -47.84
N PRO A 54 16.78 5.60 -48.55
CA PRO A 54 15.57 6.41 -48.58
C PRO A 54 15.14 6.66 -47.14
N LYS A 55 14.89 7.93 -46.79
CA LYS A 55 14.23 8.29 -45.53
C LYS A 55 12.99 7.42 -45.43
N LYS A 56 13.00 6.46 -44.51
CA LYS A 56 11.81 5.71 -44.14
C LYS A 56 10.72 6.74 -43.89
N PRO A 57 9.49 6.56 -44.43
CA PRO A 57 8.38 7.39 -43.99
C PRO A 57 8.37 7.34 -42.47
N VAL A 58 8.31 8.53 -41.85
CA VAL A 58 8.10 8.64 -40.41
C VAL A 58 6.83 7.84 -40.16
N GLU A 59 7.02 6.65 -39.60
CA GLU A 59 5.96 5.82 -39.10
C GLU A 59 5.26 6.72 -38.09
N GLU A 60 4.08 7.24 -38.48
CA GLU A 60 3.19 7.91 -37.55
C GLU A 60 2.95 6.90 -36.45
N LYS A 61 3.69 7.05 -35.34
CA LYS A 61 3.32 6.44 -34.08
C LYS A 61 1.83 6.69 -33.95
N PRO A 62 1.00 5.65 -33.80
CA PRO A 62 -0.42 5.84 -33.69
C PRO A 62 -0.60 6.89 -32.60
N LYS A 63 -1.25 8.01 -32.96
CA LYS A 63 -1.77 8.95 -31.97
C LYS A 63 -2.70 8.09 -31.13
N VAL A 64 -2.16 7.56 -30.03
CA VAL A 64 -2.97 7.01 -28.95
C VAL A 64 -3.89 8.17 -28.63
N SER A 65 -5.15 8.00 -28.99
CA SER A 65 -6.22 8.88 -28.60
C SER A 65 -6.02 9.13 -27.12
N VAL A 66 -5.61 10.35 -26.80
CA VAL A 66 -5.49 10.81 -25.41
C VAL A 66 -6.90 10.66 -24.89
N ALA A 67 -7.18 9.53 -24.22
CA ALA A 67 -8.40 9.30 -23.52
C ALA A 67 -8.47 10.46 -22.54
N LYS A 68 -9.39 11.38 -22.83
CA LYS A 68 -9.83 12.42 -21.94
C LYS A 68 -10.33 11.66 -20.72
N VAL A 69 -9.48 11.45 -19.72
CA VAL A 69 -9.93 10.97 -18.41
C VAL A 69 -10.84 12.10 -17.93
N GLU A 70 -12.14 11.94 -18.18
CA GLU A 70 -13.17 12.84 -17.66
C GLU A 70 -12.91 12.96 -16.16
N GLU A 71 -12.91 14.18 -15.64
CA GLU A 71 -12.75 14.37 -14.20
C GLU A 71 -13.84 13.56 -13.49
N GLU A 72 -13.47 12.44 -12.86
CA GLU A 72 -14.42 11.59 -12.17
C GLU A 72 -15.20 12.43 -11.15
N SER A 73 -16.52 12.38 -11.25
CA SER A 73 -17.41 13.09 -10.32
C SER A 73 -17.23 12.52 -8.91
N SER A 74 -17.31 13.37 -7.89
CA SER A 74 -17.26 12.95 -6.49
C SER A 74 -18.30 11.86 -6.16
N ILE A 75 -19.45 11.90 -6.84
CA ILE A 75 -20.53 10.91 -6.68
C ILE A 75 -20.11 9.55 -7.26
N ALA A 76 -19.45 9.55 -8.42
CA ALA A 76 -18.95 8.31 -9.04
C ALA A 76 -17.91 7.64 -8.14
N ILE A 77 -16.97 8.44 -7.60
CA ILE A 77 -15.96 7.96 -6.64
C ILE A 77 -16.63 7.37 -5.39
N CYS A 78 -17.63 8.06 -4.84
CA CYS A 78 -18.35 7.60 -3.66
C CYS A 78 -19.04 6.25 -3.92
N LEU A 79 -19.79 6.13 -5.01
CA LEU A 79 -20.51 4.90 -5.36
C LEU A 79 -19.56 3.73 -5.65
N GLN A 80 -18.41 3.98 -6.26
CA GLN A 80 -17.40 2.95 -6.52
C GLN A 80 -16.75 2.44 -5.23
N VAL A 81 -16.50 3.32 -4.25
CA VAL A 81 -15.78 2.96 -3.01
C VAL A 81 -16.73 2.44 -1.92
N LEU A 82 -17.99 2.88 -1.89
CA LEU A 82 -18.94 2.60 -0.81
C LEU A 82 -19.14 1.11 -0.55
N PHE A 83 -19.45 0.31 -1.58
CA PHE A 83 -19.69 -1.12 -1.40
C PHE A 83 -18.42 -1.88 -0.97
N PRO A 84 -17.26 -1.72 -1.65
CA PRO A 84 -16.00 -2.29 -1.19
C PRO A 84 -15.66 -1.92 0.25
N TYR A 85 -15.87 -0.67 0.62
CA TYR A 85 -15.59 -0.15 1.94
C TYR A 85 -16.47 -0.79 3.03
N LEU A 86 -17.78 -0.90 2.79
CA LEU A 86 -18.69 -1.55 3.74
C LEU A 86 -18.38 -3.04 3.88
N LEU A 87 -18.13 -3.75 2.77
CA LEU A 87 -17.78 -5.17 2.80
C LEU A 87 -16.48 -5.41 3.56
N ALA A 88 -15.43 -4.64 3.26
CA ALA A 88 -14.17 -4.68 3.97
C ALA A 88 -14.37 -4.44 5.47
N GLY A 89 -15.06 -3.35 5.84
CA GLY A 89 -15.30 -2.99 7.24
C GLY A 89 -16.12 -4.02 8.02
N MET A 90 -17.08 -4.70 7.39
CA MET A 90 -17.78 -5.81 8.05
C MET A 90 -16.84 -6.99 8.35
N GLY A 91 -15.90 -7.31 7.45
CA GLY A 91 -14.85 -8.30 7.74
C GLY A 91 -13.95 -7.89 8.91
N MET A 92 -13.63 -6.61 9.01
CA MET A 92 -12.87 -6.05 10.15
C MET A 92 -13.65 -6.12 11.46
N VAL A 93 -14.97 -5.91 11.45
CA VAL A 93 -15.82 -6.11 12.62
C VAL A 93 -15.77 -7.57 13.07
N MET A 94 -15.91 -8.52 12.13
CA MET A 94 -15.80 -9.95 12.44
C MET A 94 -14.42 -10.32 12.99
N ALA A 95 -13.35 -9.76 12.43
CA ALA A 95 -11.99 -9.93 12.94
C ALA A 95 -11.84 -9.37 14.37
N GLY A 96 -12.47 -8.23 14.66
CA GLY A 96 -12.59 -7.64 16.00
C GLY A 96 -13.28 -8.57 16.99
N MET A 97 -14.41 -9.17 16.61
CA MET A 97 -15.12 -10.14 17.44
C MET A 97 -14.28 -11.39 17.72
N VAL A 98 -13.51 -11.86 16.74
CA VAL A 98 -12.56 -12.96 16.96
C VAL A 98 -11.49 -12.54 17.95
N LEU A 99 -10.90 -11.35 17.80
CA LEU A 99 -9.87 -10.86 18.72
C LEU A 99 -10.41 -10.72 20.16
N ASP A 100 -11.66 -10.26 20.30
CA ASP A 100 -12.34 -10.11 21.59
C ASP A 100 -12.64 -11.45 22.26
N SER A 101 -12.94 -12.49 21.49
CA SER A 101 -13.11 -13.84 22.01
C SER A 101 -11.77 -14.45 22.44
N VAL A 102 -10.75 -14.35 21.58
CA VAL A 102 -9.46 -15.05 21.81
C VAL A 102 -8.59 -14.36 22.85
N GLN A 103 -8.78 -13.06 23.15
CA GLN A 103 -8.05 -12.38 24.22
C GLN A 103 -8.24 -13.05 25.59
N HIS A 104 -9.35 -13.79 25.76
CA HIS A 104 -9.67 -14.50 26.99
C HIS A 104 -9.02 -15.90 27.08
N TRP A 105 -8.43 -16.40 26.00
CA TRP A 105 -7.79 -17.72 25.95
C TRP A 105 -6.46 -17.71 26.72
N GLU A 106 -6.05 -18.88 27.25
CA GLU A 106 -4.86 -18.99 28.10
C GLU A 106 -3.59 -18.52 27.40
N VAL A 107 -3.40 -18.87 26.12
CA VAL A 107 -2.23 -18.47 25.34
C VAL A 107 -2.10 -16.95 25.22
N PHE A 108 -3.20 -16.21 25.08
CA PHE A 108 -3.19 -14.74 24.99
C PHE A 108 -2.98 -14.06 26.35
N LYS A 109 -3.33 -14.74 27.46
CA LYS A 109 -3.10 -14.25 28.83
C LYS A 109 -1.67 -14.50 29.31
N VAL A 110 -1.08 -15.63 28.91
CA VAL A 110 0.27 -16.02 29.32
C VAL A 110 1.33 -15.45 28.38
N ILE A 111 1.15 -15.61 27.07
CA ILE A 111 2.04 -15.08 26.02
C ILE A 111 1.39 -13.84 25.41
N THR A 112 1.33 -12.76 26.17
CA THR A 112 0.64 -11.56 25.71
C THR A 112 1.39 -10.86 24.55
N GLU A 113 2.66 -11.22 24.29
CA GLU A 113 3.42 -10.82 23.11
C GLU A 113 2.70 -11.18 21.80
N VAL A 114 1.74 -12.11 21.83
CA VAL A 114 0.82 -12.36 20.71
C VAL A 114 0.03 -11.10 20.32
N PHE A 115 -0.34 -10.22 21.25
CA PHE A 115 -0.97 -8.93 20.93
C PHE A 115 -0.02 -7.95 20.22
N ILE A 116 1.29 -8.01 20.53
CA ILE A 116 2.31 -7.24 19.82
C ILE A 116 2.42 -7.69 18.36
N LEU A 117 2.23 -9.00 18.15
CA LEU A 117 2.32 -9.64 16.85
C LEU A 117 1.09 -9.38 15.96
N VAL A 118 -0.11 -9.23 16.55
CA VAL A 118 -1.38 -9.11 15.83
C VAL A 118 -1.35 -8.00 14.74
N PRO A 119 -1.05 -6.72 15.05
CA PRO A 119 -1.05 -5.69 14.01
C PRO A 119 0.05 -5.90 12.96
N ALA A 120 1.19 -6.47 13.35
CA ALA A 120 2.28 -6.73 12.40
C ALA A 120 1.92 -7.82 11.37
N LEU A 121 1.24 -8.90 11.80
CA LEU A 121 0.78 -9.95 10.89
C LEU A 121 -0.41 -9.51 10.03
N VAL A 122 -1.35 -8.77 10.60
CA VAL A 122 -2.48 -8.22 9.87
C VAL A 122 -2.03 -7.18 8.84
N GLY A 123 -1.11 -6.28 9.21
CA GLY A 123 -0.54 -5.27 8.31
C GLY A 123 0.27 -5.86 7.15
N LEU A 124 0.79 -7.09 7.30
CA LEU A 124 1.49 -7.83 6.24
C LEU A 124 0.64 -7.99 4.98
N LYS A 125 -0.67 -8.16 5.16
CA LYS A 125 -1.62 -8.36 4.06
C LYS A 125 -1.69 -7.16 3.12
N GLY A 126 -1.70 -5.94 3.66
CA GLY A 126 -1.76 -4.71 2.88
C GLY A 126 -0.59 -4.57 1.90
N ASN A 127 0.52 -5.24 2.21
CA ASN A 127 1.72 -5.27 1.39
C ASN A 127 1.75 -6.44 0.40
N LEU A 128 1.38 -7.63 0.85
CA LEU A 128 1.50 -8.85 0.06
C LEU A 128 0.32 -9.02 -0.91
N GLU A 129 -0.90 -8.86 -0.43
CA GLU A 129 -2.11 -9.28 -1.13
C GLU A 129 -2.61 -8.23 -2.11
N MET A 130 -2.53 -6.95 -1.73
CA MET A 130 -2.88 -5.84 -2.60
C MET A 130 -1.96 -5.79 -3.83
N THR A 131 -0.66 -6.07 -3.60
CA THR A 131 0.33 -6.18 -4.68
C THR A 131 0.05 -7.39 -5.57
N LEU A 132 -0.32 -8.54 -4.98
CA LEU A 132 -0.70 -9.72 -5.75
C LEU A 132 -1.93 -9.46 -6.62
N ALA A 133 -2.99 -8.86 -6.06
CA ALA A 133 -4.23 -8.57 -6.77
C ALA A 133 -4.00 -7.67 -7.98
N ALA A 134 -3.29 -6.56 -7.78
CA ALA A 134 -2.98 -5.60 -8.84
C ALA A 134 -2.11 -6.21 -9.96
N ARG A 135 -1.10 -7.01 -9.59
CA ARG A 135 -0.19 -7.66 -10.56
C ARG A 135 -0.86 -8.81 -11.31
N LEU A 136 -1.68 -9.61 -10.61
CA LEU A 136 -2.47 -10.65 -11.26
C LEU A 136 -3.49 -10.03 -12.21
N SER A 137 -4.26 -9.03 -11.77
CA SER A 137 -5.24 -8.34 -12.62
C SER A 137 -4.60 -7.84 -13.92
N THR A 138 -3.50 -7.09 -13.82
CA THR A 138 -2.76 -6.61 -15.00
C THR A 138 -2.22 -7.74 -15.89
N ALA A 139 -1.65 -8.80 -15.29
CA ALA A 139 -1.21 -9.96 -16.04
C ALA A 139 -2.36 -10.64 -16.81
N PHE A 140 -3.51 -10.86 -16.14
CA PHE A 140 -4.68 -11.47 -16.77
C PHE A 140 -5.25 -10.66 -17.93
N TYR A 141 -5.13 -9.32 -17.90
CA TYR A 141 -5.49 -8.44 -19.02
C TYR A 141 -4.46 -8.48 -20.17
N GLN A 142 -3.18 -8.59 -19.84
CA GLN A 142 -2.09 -8.56 -20.83
C GLN A 142 -1.92 -9.90 -21.58
N PHE A 143 -2.22 -11.03 -20.94
CA PHE A 143 -2.20 -12.35 -21.58
C PHE A 143 -3.49 -12.59 -22.40
N SER A 144 -3.44 -12.23 -23.70
CA SER A 144 -4.44 -12.59 -24.70
C SER A 144 -4.32 -14.06 -25.14
N SER A 145 -5.41 -14.58 -25.72
CA SER A 145 -5.90 -15.97 -25.82
C SER A 145 -5.00 -17.08 -26.40
N VAL A 146 -3.74 -16.84 -26.76
CA VAL A 146 -2.96 -17.81 -27.58
C VAL A 146 -2.03 -18.72 -26.77
N ASP A 147 -1.59 -18.34 -25.55
CA ASP A 147 -0.78 -19.18 -24.64
C ASP A 147 -1.29 -19.13 -23.18
N TYR A 148 -2.62 -19.17 -23.03
CA TYR A 148 -3.30 -18.70 -21.84
C TYR A 148 -3.12 -19.56 -20.57
N CYS A 149 -3.09 -20.90 -20.66
CA CYS A 149 -3.07 -21.72 -19.44
C CYS A 149 -1.67 -21.83 -18.84
N THR A 150 -0.67 -22.28 -19.60
CA THR A 150 0.65 -22.59 -19.03
C THR A 150 1.41 -21.35 -18.56
N ALA A 151 1.40 -20.27 -19.34
CA ALA A 151 2.13 -19.04 -19.00
C ALA A 151 1.50 -18.31 -17.80
N VAL A 152 0.17 -18.25 -17.72
CA VAL A 152 -0.54 -17.62 -16.61
C VAL A 152 -0.43 -18.47 -15.34
N THR A 153 -0.60 -19.80 -15.42
CA THR A 153 -0.40 -20.68 -14.26
C THR A 153 1.02 -20.56 -13.72
N TYR A 154 2.01 -20.52 -14.61
CA TYR A 154 3.40 -20.31 -14.22
C TYR A 154 3.64 -18.96 -13.54
N TYR A 155 3.08 -17.89 -14.11
CA TYR A 155 3.17 -16.53 -13.54
C TYR A 155 2.54 -16.44 -12.15
N VAL A 156 1.34 -17.01 -12.01
CA VAL A 156 0.61 -17.11 -10.74
C VAL A 156 1.42 -17.91 -9.72
N LEU A 157 1.95 -19.07 -10.13
CA LEU A 157 2.72 -19.95 -9.26
C LEU A 157 3.98 -19.24 -8.72
N CYS A 158 4.72 -18.55 -9.59
CA CYS A 158 5.90 -17.79 -9.15
C CYS A 158 5.53 -16.68 -8.15
N HIS A 159 4.38 -16.02 -8.34
CA HIS A 159 3.87 -15.02 -7.40
C HIS A 159 3.45 -15.63 -6.06
N VAL A 160 2.78 -16.78 -6.06
CA VAL A 160 2.44 -17.50 -4.83
C VAL A 160 3.71 -17.88 -4.07
N PHE A 161 4.74 -18.40 -4.73
CA PHE A 161 6.01 -18.71 -4.05
C PHE A 161 6.72 -17.47 -3.53
N TYR A 162 6.69 -16.37 -4.26
CA TYR A 162 7.21 -15.09 -3.78
C TYR A 162 6.48 -14.62 -2.51
N MET A 163 5.16 -14.73 -2.50
CA MET A 163 4.33 -14.43 -1.31
C MET A 163 4.72 -15.30 -0.13
N GLN A 164 4.93 -16.61 -0.34
CA GLN A 164 5.38 -17.52 0.72
C GLN A 164 6.75 -17.13 1.27
N VAL A 165 7.70 -16.71 0.42
CA VAL A 165 9.02 -16.21 0.89
C VAL A 165 8.84 -15.00 1.78
N GLN A 166 8.07 -14.00 1.35
CA GLN A 166 7.87 -12.80 2.14
C GLN A 166 7.12 -13.09 3.44
N ALA A 167 6.05 -13.89 3.39
CA ALA A 167 5.26 -14.22 4.57
C ALA A 167 6.08 -14.99 5.62
N THR A 168 6.88 -15.96 5.19
CA THR A 168 7.75 -16.74 6.09
C THR A 168 8.80 -15.87 6.76
N VAL A 169 9.52 -15.06 5.98
CA VAL A 169 10.60 -14.20 6.51
C VAL A 169 10.03 -13.12 7.43
N VAL A 170 8.96 -12.45 7.01
CA VAL A 170 8.41 -11.32 7.77
C VAL A 170 7.63 -11.82 8.98
N GLY A 171 6.93 -12.95 8.90
CA GLY A 171 6.31 -13.58 10.07
C GLY A 171 7.36 -13.92 11.14
N PHE A 172 8.50 -14.49 10.74
CA PHE A 172 9.61 -14.73 11.67
C PHE A 172 10.17 -13.44 12.27
N LEU A 173 10.45 -12.43 11.44
CA LEU A 173 10.95 -11.13 11.92
C LEU A 173 9.95 -10.41 12.82
N ALA A 174 8.64 -10.52 12.56
CA ALA A 174 7.58 -9.96 13.39
C ALA A 174 7.54 -10.63 14.77
N ALA A 175 7.73 -11.95 14.83
CA ALA A 175 7.85 -12.65 16.11
C ALA A 175 9.09 -12.21 16.88
N LEU A 176 10.25 -12.11 16.22
CA LEU A 176 11.46 -11.60 16.87
C LEU A 176 11.29 -10.16 17.37
N ALA A 177 10.62 -9.31 16.60
CA ALA A 177 10.30 -7.95 17.03
C ALA A 177 9.37 -7.95 18.25
N ALA A 178 8.35 -8.81 18.26
CA ALA A 178 7.43 -8.96 19.39
C ALA A 178 8.16 -9.46 20.65
N VAL A 179 9.02 -10.48 20.55
CA VAL A 179 9.88 -10.95 21.66
C VAL A 179 10.77 -9.82 22.16
N CYS A 180 11.46 -9.10 21.27
CA CYS A 180 12.35 -8.00 21.66
C CYS A 180 11.60 -6.86 22.36
N LEU A 181 10.44 -6.44 21.84
CA LEU A 181 9.62 -5.39 22.44
C LEU A 181 9.02 -5.83 23.78
N GLY A 182 8.55 -7.08 23.88
CA GLY A 182 8.08 -7.69 25.12
C GLY A 182 9.19 -7.74 26.18
N ALA A 183 10.38 -8.19 25.79
CA ALA A 183 11.57 -8.25 26.64
C ALA A 183 11.93 -6.88 27.22
N ILE A 184 11.97 -5.85 26.37
CA ILE A 184 12.27 -4.46 26.79
C ILE A 184 11.18 -3.95 27.75
N SER A 185 9.93 -4.31 27.52
CA SER A 185 8.81 -3.82 28.31
C SER A 185 8.66 -4.50 29.68
N ARG A 186 9.10 -5.75 29.81
CA ARG A 186 8.86 -6.61 30.98
C ARG A 186 10.13 -7.04 31.72
N GLY A 187 11.30 -6.87 31.11
CA GLY A 187 12.60 -7.15 31.73
C GLY A 187 13.05 -8.63 31.68
N GLY A 188 12.44 -9.47 30.84
CA GLY A 188 12.79 -10.89 30.70
C GLY A 188 12.26 -11.53 29.42
N VAL A 189 12.81 -12.69 29.07
CA VAL A 189 12.36 -13.53 27.94
C VAL A 189 12.30 -14.98 28.38
N ASP A 190 11.12 -15.58 28.32
CA ASP A 190 10.95 -17.02 28.45
C ASP A 190 11.16 -17.69 27.09
N LEU A 191 12.20 -18.53 26.98
CA LEU A 191 12.61 -19.12 25.71
C LEU A 191 11.54 -20.04 25.11
N ASP A 192 10.79 -20.77 25.95
CA ASP A 192 9.73 -21.67 25.50
C ASP A 192 8.55 -20.88 24.90
N GLN A 193 8.16 -19.79 25.56
CA GLN A 193 7.13 -18.87 25.06
C GLN A 193 7.58 -18.17 23.78
N ALA A 194 8.84 -17.73 23.72
CA ALA A 194 9.43 -17.13 22.53
C ALA A 194 9.46 -18.12 21.34
N ALA A 195 9.75 -19.40 21.60
CA ALA A 195 9.72 -20.45 20.58
C ALA A 195 8.29 -20.69 20.07
N VAL A 196 7.31 -20.79 20.97
CA VAL A 196 5.88 -20.90 20.60
C VAL A 196 5.44 -19.69 19.79
N LEU A 197 5.80 -18.46 20.18
CA LEU A 197 5.45 -17.25 19.45
C LEU A 197 6.06 -17.23 18.04
N CYS A 198 7.34 -17.61 17.91
CA CYS A 198 8.01 -17.71 16.60
C CYS A 198 7.36 -18.76 15.69
N ALA A 199 7.05 -19.94 16.23
CA ALA A 199 6.45 -21.04 15.49
C ALA A 199 5.02 -20.72 15.08
N SER A 200 4.26 -20.08 15.98
CA SER A 200 2.90 -19.63 15.70
C SER A 200 2.89 -18.57 14.62
N SER A 201 3.76 -17.56 14.73
CA SER A 201 3.85 -16.47 13.75
C SER A 201 4.20 -16.94 12.36
N ILE A 202 5.27 -17.74 12.20
CA ILE A 202 5.75 -18.19 10.90
C ILE A 202 4.72 -19.11 10.21
N THR A 203 4.10 -20.01 10.98
CA THR A 203 3.07 -20.92 10.48
C THR A 203 1.82 -20.14 10.10
N THR A 204 1.39 -19.20 10.94
CA THR A 204 0.23 -18.33 10.66
C THR A 204 0.45 -17.51 9.41
N ALA A 205 1.56 -16.79 9.32
CA ALA A 205 1.87 -15.97 8.14
C ALA A 205 1.91 -16.81 6.86
N PHE A 206 2.53 -18.00 6.92
CA PHE A 206 2.59 -18.92 5.79
C PHE A 206 1.21 -19.43 5.35
N VAL A 207 0.39 -19.91 6.29
CA VAL A 207 -0.93 -20.50 5.99
C VAL A 207 -1.93 -19.41 5.61
N ALA A 208 -1.89 -18.24 6.24
CA ALA A 208 -2.72 -17.09 5.91
C ALA A 208 -2.41 -16.58 4.49
N ALA A 209 -1.13 -16.38 4.16
CA ALA A 209 -0.73 -15.93 2.82
C ALA A 209 -1.10 -16.94 1.72
N LEU A 210 -0.96 -18.25 2.00
CA LEU A 210 -1.35 -19.29 1.07
C LEU A 210 -2.87 -19.35 0.87
N SER A 211 -3.62 -19.39 1.97
CA SER A 211 -5.08 -19.50 1.93
C SER A 211 -5.70 -18.30 1.26
N LEU A 212 -5.29 -17.07 1.62
CA LEU A 212 -5.82 -15.90 0.95
C LEU A 212 -5.31 -15.75 -0.47
N GLY A 213 -4.05 -16.12 -0.76
CA GLY A 213 -3.55 -16.18 -2.14
C GLY A 213 -4.43 -17.05 -3.05
N LEU A 214 -4.86 -18.22 -2.57
CA LEU A 214 -5.77 -19.11 -3.30
C LEU A 214 -7.17 -18.53 -3.46
N VAL A 215 -7.73 -17.92 -2.40
CA VAL A 215 -9.01 -17.21 -2.46
C VAL A 215 -8.96 -16.11 -3.52
N MET A 216 -7.89 -15.32 -3.54
CA MET A 216 -7.71 -14.21 -4.48
C MET A 216 -7.59 -14.69 -5.92
N ILE A 217 -6.83 -15.74 -6.18
CA ILE A 217 -6.77 -16.37 -7.51
C ILE A 217 -8.18 -16.83 -7.94
N GLY A 218 -8.93 -17.46 -7.04
CA GLY A 218 -10.31 -17.90 -7.28
C GLY A 218 -11.24 -16.73 -7.62
N VAL A 219 -11.18 -15.64 -6.86
CA VAL A 219 -11.97 -14.42 -7.11
C VAL A 219 -11.61 -13.79 -8.45
N ILE A 220 -10.32 -13.69 -8.80
CA ILE A 220 -9.89 -13.09 -10.06
C ILE A 220 -10.38 -13.91 -11.26
N ILE A 221 -10.22 -15.24 -11.21
CA ILE A 221 -10.71 -16.15 -12.27
C ILE A 221 -12.24 -16.09 -12.36
N GLY A 222 -12.94 -16.06 -11.22
CA GLY A 222 -14.39 -15.96 -11.14
C GLY A 222 -14.92 -14.66 -11.73
N SER A 223 -14.37 -13.51 -11.31
CA SER A 223 -14.74 -12.19 -11.84
C SER A 223 -14.57 -12.11 -13.35
N ARG A 224 -13.49 -12.67 -13.90
CA ARG A 224 -13.28 -12.74 -15.35
C ARG A 224 -14.35 -13.57 -16.07
N LYS A 225 -14.76 -14.72 -15.53
CA LYS A 225 -15.83 -15.55 -16.12
C LYS A 225 -17.17 -14.81 -16.16
N VAL A 226 -17.43 -13.96 -15.18
CA VAL A 226 -18.67 -13.15 -15.07
C VAL A 226 -18.55 -11.82 -15.83
N GLY A 227 -17.35 -11.43 -16.28
CA GLY A 227 -17.11 -10.16 -16.97
C GLY A 227 -17.05 -8.94 -16.04
N ILE A 228 -16.88 -9.15 -14.74
CA ILE A 228 -16.69 -8.08 -13.74
C ILE A 228 -15.20 -7.80 -13.61
N ASN A 229 -14.82 -6.53 -13.46
CA ASN A 229 -13.43 -6.17 -13.20
C ASN A 229 -12.97 -6.84 -11.88
N PRO A 230 -11.93 -7.70 -11.91
CA PRO A 230 -11.46 -8.40 -10.72
C PRO A 230 -11.02 -7.45 -9.60
N ASP A 231 -10.48 -6.28 -9.90
CA ASP A 231 -9.99 -5.34 -8.88
C ASP A 231 -11.11 -4.78 -8.00
N ASN A 232 -12.32 -4.64 -8.56
CA ASN A 232 -13.50 -4.14 -7.85
C ASN A 232 -14.06 -5.14 -6.83
N VAL A 233 -13.70 -6.42 -6.96
CA VAL A 233 -14.23 -7.52 -6.14
C VAL A 233 -13.13 -8.10 -5.25
N ALA A 234 -11.95 -8.33 -5.82
CA ALA A 234 -10.82 -8.96 -5.15
C ALA A 234 -10.28 -8.08 -4.02
N THR A 235 -10.14 -6.78 -4.23
CA THR A 235 -9.63 -5.85 -3.22
C THR A 235 -10.46 -5.86 -1.93
N PRO A 236 -11.80 -5.66 -1.96
CA PRO A 236 -12.61 -5.73 -0.74
C PRO A 236 -12.78 -7.13 -0.16
N ILE A 237 -12.72 -8.19 -0.97
CA ILE A 237 -12.71 -9.57 -0.44
C ILE A 237 -11.40 -9.86 0.30
N ALA A 238 -10.26 -9.46 -0.26
CA ALA A 238 -8.98 -9.53 0.45
C ALA A 238 -9.07 -8.77 1.77
N ALA A 239 -9.51 -7.51 1.69
CA ALA A 239 -9.65 -6.62 2.83
C ALA A 239 -10.56 -7.18 3.93
N SER A 240 -11.66 -7.85 3.60
CA SER A 240 -12.59 -8.43 4.58
C SER A 240 -12.09 -9.76 5.17
N LEU A 241 -11.64 -10.70 4.33
CA LEU A 241 -11.30 -12.05 4.77
C LEU A 241 -9.90 -12.15 5.38
N GLY A 242 -8.94 -11.36 4.91
CA GLY A 242 -7.55 -11.54 5.30
C GLY A 242 -7.28 -11.33 6.79
N ASP A 243 -7.93 -10.34 7.42
CA ASP A 243 -7.76 -10.07 8.85
C ASP A 243 -8.41 -11.15 9.69
N LEU A 244 -9.61 -11.56 9.30
CA LEU A 244 -10.34 -12.65 9.93
C LEU A 244 -9.53 -13.95 9.87
N ILE A 245 -9.05 -14.34 8.68
CA ILE A 245 -8.26 -15.55 8.49
C ILE A 245 -6.95 -15.48 9.29
N THR A 246 -6.24 -14.35 9.24
CA THR A 246 -4.95 -14.20 9.95
C THR A 246 -5.13 -14.29 11.46
N LEU A 247 -6.12 -13.60 12.03
CA LEU A 247 -6.38 -13.64 13.48
C LEU A 247 -6.88 -15.01 13.94
N SER A 248 -7.81 -15.63 13.19
CA SER A 248 -8.31 -16.97 13.52
C SER A 248 -7.22 -18.03 13.45
N LEU A 249 -6.35 -17.98 12.43
CA LEU A 249 -5.21 -18.89 12.32
C LEU A 249 -4.19 -18.62 13.42
N LEU A 250 -3.89 -17.35 13.73
CA LEU A 250 -2.98 -17.00 14.82
C LEU A 250 -3.47 -17.59 16.14
N ALA A 251 -4.75 -17.40 16.47
CA ALA A 251 -5.33 -17.91 17.69
C ALA A 251 -5.33 -19.44 17.74
N GLY A 252 -5.76 -20.11 16.67
CA GLY A 252 -5.79 -21.57 16.61
C GLY A 252 -4.41 -22.21 16.68
N ILE A 253 -3.45 -21.71 15.90
CA ILE A 253 -2.08 -22.26 15.85
C ILE A 253 -1.36 -21.98 17.17
N SER A 254 -1.46 -20.77 17.71
CA SER A 254 -0.82 -20.43 18.99
C SER A 254 -1.39 -21.24 20.14
N SER A 255 -2.72 -21.42 20.21
CA SER A 255 -3.35 -22.28 21.23
C SER A 255 -2.88 -23.72 21.10
N THR A 256 -2.84 -24.26 19.87
CA THR A 256 -2.39 -25.64 19.64
C THR A 256 -0.93 -25.83 20.04
N LEU A 257 -0.03 -24.92 19.64
CA LEU A 257 1.39 -25.03 19.99
C LEU A 257 1.63 -24.79 21.48
N TYR A 258 0.80 -23.98 22.13
CA TYR A 258 0.85 -23.74 23.57
C TYR A 258 0.45 -24.97 24.38
N GLU A 259 -0.56 -25.73 23.96
CA GLU A 259 -0.93 -27.02 24.60
C GLU A 259 0.23 -28.02 24.62
N TYR A 260 1.14 -27.94 23.65
CA TYR A 260 2.33 -28.79 23.56
C TYR A 260 3.63 -28.07 23.96
N ILE A 261 3.54 -27.00 24.75
CA ILE A 261 4.71 -26.20 25.17
C ILE A 261 5.74 -27.02 25.95
N ASP A 262 5.30 -28.03 26.71
CA ASP A 262 6.18 -28.94 27.46
C ASP A 262 7.12 -29.77 26.54
N ILE A 263 6.76 -29.91 25.26
CA ILE A 263 7.59 -30.59 24.26
C ILE A 263 8.59 -29.57 23.68
N TRP A 264 9.70 -29.38 24.39
CA TRP A 264 10.72 -28.34 24.09
C TRP A 264 11.22 -28.28 22.63
N TYR A 265 11.22 -29.41 21.91
CA TYR A 265 11.71 -29.46 20.52
C TYR A 265 10.63 -29.17 19.47
N LEU A 266 9.34 -29.20 19.81
CA LEU A 266 8.24 -29.11 18.83
C LEU A 266 8.21 -27.74 18.14
N SER A 267 8.12 -26.65 18.92
CA SER A 267 8.04 -25.28 18.39
C SER A 267 9.31 -24.90 17.60
N PRO A 268 10.54 -25.13 18.10
CA PRO A 268 11.76 -24.89 17.32
C PRO A 268 11.82 -25.72 16.02
N LEU A 269 11.37 -26.98 16.04
CA LEU A 269 11.32 -27.83 14.86
C LEU A 269 10.37 -27.26 13.79
N VAL A 270 9.17 -26.82 14.19
CA VAL A 270 8.21 -26.18 13.28
C VAL A 270 8.83 -24.93 12.65
N CYS A 271 9.46 -24.06 13.44
CA CYS A 271 10.21 -22.91 12.91
C CYS A 271 11.27 -23.34 11.90
N LEU A 272 12.10 -24.33 12.24
CA LEU A 272 13.20 -24.78 11.39
C LEU A 272 12.70 -25.33 10.06
N VAL A 273 11.60 -26.10 10.06
CA VAL A 273 10.98 -26.63 8.84
C VAL A 273 10.56 -25.50 7.90
N PHE A 274 9.83 -24.49 8.40
CA PHE A 274 9.41 -23.37 7.56
C PHE A 274 10.59 -22.53 7.05
N LEU A 275 11.61 -22.30 7.88
CA LEU A 275 12.82 -21.59 7.45
C LEU A 275 13.61 -22.38 6.40
N ALA A 276 13.68 -23.71 6.52
CA ALA A 276 14.34 -24.58 5.55
C ALA A 276 13.64 -24.62 4.18
N LEU A 277 12.34 -24.29 4.12
CA LEU A 277 11.59 -24.19 2.87
C LEU A 277 11.88 -22.89 2.09
N ILE A 278 12.40 -21.84 2.74
CA ILE A 278 12.73 -20.56 2.09
C ILE A 278 13.59 -20.72 0.82
N PRO A 279 14.75 -21.41 0.82
CA PRO A 279 15.58 -21.54 -0.37
C PRO A 279 14.81 -22.21 -1.53
N LEU A 280 13.97 -23.20 -1.25
CA LEU A 280 13.15 -23.86 -2.27
C LEU A 280 12.20 -22.87 -2.95
N TRP A 281 11.49 -22.05 -2.16
CA TRP A 281 10.57 -21.03 -2.69
C TRP A 281 11.29 -19.92 -3.45
N VAL A 282 12.46 -19.50 -2.96
CA VAL A 282 13.31 -18.53 -3.66
C VAL A 282 13.74 -19.04 -5.02
N LEU A 283 14.09 -20.33 -5.14
CA LEU A 283 14.49 -20.94 -6.41
C LEU A 283 13.35 -20.89 -7.43
N VAL A 284 12.11 -21.17 -7.02
CA VAL A 284 10.94 -21.13 -7.93
C VAL A 284 10.53 -19.68 -8.23
N ALA A 285 10.48 -18.80 -7.23
CA ALA A 285 10.07 -17.41 -7.41
C ALA A 285 11.01 -16.63 -8.35
N ARG A 286 12.32 -16.93 -8.32
CA ARG A 286 13.33 -16.26 -9.16
C ARG A 286 13.25 -16.58 -10.64
N GLN A 287 12.47 -17.57 -11.03
CA GLN A 287 12.37 -17.94 -12.44
C GLN A 287 11.62 -16.88 -13.26
N SER A 288 10.74 -16.08 -12.62
CA SER A 288 10.15 -14.89 -13.25
C SER A 288 11.09 -13.67 -13.12
N PRO A 289 11.45 -12.98 -14.23
CA PRO A 289 12.38 -11.86 -14.20
C PRO A 289 11.84 -10.67 -13.39
N GLN A 290 10.53 -10.41 -13.45
CA GLN A 290 9.87 -9.35 -12.68
C GLN A 290 9.98 -9.62 -11.18
N ILE A 291 9.70 -10.86 -10.75
CA ILE A 291 9.76 -11.25 -9.35
C ILE A 291 11.20 -11.24 -8.84
N ARG A 292 12.17 -11.61 -9.67
CA ARG A 292 13.60 -11.55 -9.31
C ARG A 292 14.04 -10.13 -8.93
N GLU A 293 13.54 -9.11 -9.61
CA GLU A 293 13.83 -7.71 -9.28
C GLU A 293 13.19 -7.32 -7.94
N VAL A 294 11.89 -7.62 -7.78
CA VAL A 294 11.13 -7.28 -6.56
C VAL A 294 11.67 -8.06 -5.35
N LEU A 295 12.13 -9.29 -5.52
CA LEU A 295 12.77 -10.08 -4.46
C LEU A 295 14.12 -9.47 -4.00
N ARG A 296 14.73 -8.58 -4.78
CA ARG A 296 15.97 -7.89 -4.38
C ARG A 296 15.69 -6.55 -3.72
N SER A 297 14.70 -5.80 -4.20
CA SER A 297 14.43 -4.42 -3.76
C SER A 297 13.23 -4.26 -2.81
N GLY A 298 12.34 -5.25 -2.74
CA GLY A 298 11.05 -5.15 -2.03
C GLY A 298 11.09 -5.32 -0.51
N TRP A 299 12.26 -5.59 0.09
CA TRP A 299 12.34 -5.87 1.53
C TRP A 299 12.22 -4.64 2.41
N GLN A 300 12.74 -3.50 1.96
CA GLN A 300 12.78 -2.28 2.78
C GLN A 300 11.38 -1.82 3.20
N PRO A 301 10.37 -1.70 2.29
CA PRO A 301 9.02 -1.31 2.69
C PRO A 301 8.39 -2.26 3.71
N VAL A 302 8.58 -3.56 3.50
CA VAL A 302 7.95 -4.61 4.30
C VAL A 302 8.50 -4.63 5.73
N ILE A 303 9.83 -4.59 5.87
CA ILE A 303 10.49 -4.66 7.18
C ILE A 303 10.21 -3.41 8.01
N VAL A 304 10.28 -2.23 7.38
CA VAL A 304 9.99 -0.96 8.06
C VAL A 304 8.51 -0.85 8.44
N ALA A 305 7.60 -1.25 7.56
CA ALA A 305 6.17 -1.32 7.88
C ALA A 305 5.90 -2.25 9.07
N MET A 306 6.43 -3.48 9.02
CA MET A 306 6.32 -4.44 10.13
C MET A 306 6.83 -3.85 11.45
N SER A 307 7.98 -3.16 11.43
CA SER A 307 8.54 -2.52 12.61
C SER A 307 7.61 -1.45 13.20
N ILE A 308 6.97 -0.63 12.34
CA ILE A 308 6.02 0.40 12.77
C ILE A 308 4.75 -0.24 13.34
N SER A 309 4.18 -1.25 12.68
CA SER A 309 2.98 -1.95 13.16
C SER A 309 3.24 -2.67 14.50
N SER A 310 4.44 -3.20 14.74
CA SER A 310 4.81 -3.80 16.03
C SER A 310 4.75 -2.81 17.19
N PHE A 311 5.04 -1.51 16.97
CA PHE A 311 4.80 -0.50 18.01
C PHE A 311 3.31 -0.30 18.30
N GLY A 312 2.45 -0.37 17.29
CA GLY A 312 0.98 -0.38 17.49
C GLY A 312 0.52 -1.62 18.26
N GLY A 313 1.12 -2.78 17.98
CA GLY A 313 0.91 -4.00 18.75
C GLY A 313 1.36 -3.89 20.21
N LEU A 314 2.46 -3.19 20.49
CA LEU A 314 2.91 -2.94 21.86
C LEU A 314 1.92 -2.06 22.63
N ILE A 315 1.32 -1.06 21.97
CA ILE A 315 0.23 -0.28 22.57
C ILE A 315 -0.96 -1.21 22.88
N LEU A 316 -1.33 -2.07 21.94
CA LEU A 316 -2.42 -3.02 22.10
C LEU A 316 -2.19 -3.99 23.27
N ASP A 317 -1.00 -4.58 23.40
CA ASP A 317 -0.61 -5.44 24.53
C ASP A 317 -0.84 -4.73 25.87
N LYS A 318 -0.36 -3.49 25.98
CA LYS A 318 -0.47 -2.70 27.21
C LYS A 318 -1.89 -2.30 27.54
N THR A 319 -2.71 -2.00 26.54
CA THR A 319 -4.11 -1.61 26.76
C THR A 319 -4.99 -2.81 27.07
N VAL A 320 -4.86 -3.92 26.33
CA VAL A 320 -5.69 -5.12 26.56
C VAL A 320 -5.37 -5.77 27.91
N SER A 321 -4.13 -5.62 28.40
CA SER A 321 -3.75 -6.08 29.74
C SER A 321 -4.33 -5.21 30.88
N ASP A 322 -4.85 -4.01 30.60
CA ASP A 322 -5.40 -3.10 31.60
C ASP A 322 -6.94 -3.22 31.65
N PRO A 323 -7.54 -3.57 32.80
CA PRO A 323 -8.99 -3.73 32.93
C PRO A 323 -9.79 -2.45 32.64
N ASN A 324 -9.17 -1.26 32.67
CA ASN A 324 -9.86 -0.01 32.31
C ASN A 324 -10.15 0.11 30.80
N PHE A 325 -9.63 -0.80 29.98
CA PHE A 325 -9.75 -0.80 28.51
C PHE A 325 -10.49 -2.03 28.00
N GLU A 326 -11.31 -2.66 28.85
CA GLU A 326 -12.14 -3.80 28.49
C GLU A 326 -13.00 -3.49 27.24
N GLY A 327 -12.98 -4.40 26.26
CA GLY A 327 -13.65 -4.24 24.97
C GLY A 327 -12.85 -3.49 23.88
N MET A 328 -11.64 -2.99 24.17
CA MET A 328 -10.80 -2.31 23.15
C MET A 328 -10.39 -3.22 21.98
N ALA A 329 -10.27 -4.53 22.23
CA ALA A 329 -9.87 -5.53 21.23
C ALA A 329 -10.80 -5.53 20.00
N VAL A 330 -12.11 -5.39 20.20
CA VAL A 330 -13.13 -5.41 19.14
C VAL A 330 -12.93 -4.27 18.13
N PHE A 331 -12.62 -3.08 18.65
CA PHE A 331 -12.54 -1.87 17.83
C PHE A 331 -11.19 -1.75 17.11
N THR A 332 -10.16 -2.47 17.57
CA THR A 332 -8.80 -2.34 17.06
C THR A 332 -8.68 -2.72 15.58
N PRO A 333 -9.16 -3.90 15.13
CA PRO A 333 -9.18 -4.20 13.70
C PRO A 333 -9.97 -3.15 12.93
N VAL A 334 -11.17 -2.77 13.38
CA VAL A 334 -12.01 -1.79 12.66
C VAL A 334 -11.30 -0.45 12.44
N ILE A 335 -10.75 0.17 13.49
CA ILE A 335 -10.09 1.48 13.36
C ILE A 335 -8.81 1.40 12.52
N ASN A 336 -8.04 0.33 12.67
CA ASN A 336 -6.78 0.15 11.93
C ASN A 336 -7.03 -0.17 10.46
N GLY A 337 -7.79 -1.22 10.17
CA GLY A 337 -7.97 -1.68 8.80
C GLY A 337 -8.88 -0.80 7.96
N VAL A 338 -9.89 -0.15 8.54
CA VAL A 338 -10.70 0.83 7.78
C VAL A 338 -9.82 2.01 7.36
N GLY A 339 -9.02 2.56 8.28
CA GLY A 339 -8.07 3.64 7.97
C GLY A 339 -7.00 3.22 6.96
N GLY A 340 -6.41 2.03 7.15
CA GLY A 340 -5.42 1.42 6.26
C GLY A 340 -5.94 1.19 4.84
N ASN A 341 -7.16 0.69 4.69
CA ASN A 341 -7.78 0.45 3.39
C ASN A 341 -8.11 1.77 2.66
N LEU A 342 -8.65 2.78 3.36
CA LEU A 342 -8.94 4.09 2.75
C LEU A 342 -7.67 4.78 2.26
N VAL A 343 -6.60 4.75 3.05
CA VAL A 343 -5.33 5.38 2.67
C VAL A 343 -4.65 4.64 1.54
N ALA A 344 -4.76 3.31 1.48
CA ALA A 344 -4.24 2.51 0.37
C ALA A 344 -4.95 2.82 -0.95
N ILE A 345 -6.28 2.97 -0.95
CA ILE A 345 -7.06 3.43 -2.11
C ILE A 345 -6.56 4.81 -2.55
N GLN A 346 -6.39 5.74 -1.62
CA GLN A 346 -5.90 7.08 -1.96
C GLN A 346 -4.48 7.05 -2.54
N ALA A 347 -3.57 6.28 -1.94
CA ALA A 347 -2.19 6.15 -2.39
C ALA A 347 -2.12 5.59 -3.81
N SER A 348 -2.87 4.51 -4.10
CA SER A 348 -2.95 3.88 -5.42
C SER A 348 -3.52 4.82 -6.47
N ARG A 349 -4.54 5.62 -6.15
CA ARG A 349 -5.09 6.63 -7.09
C ARG A 349 -4.10 7.75 -7.39
N ILE A 350 -3.35 8.23 -6.38
CA ILE A 350 -2.31 9.23 -6.60
C ILE A 350 -1.16 8.63 -7.45
N SER A 351 -0.75 7.38 -7.17
CA SER A 351 0.25 6.66 -7.97
C SER A 351 -0.18 6.54 -9.42
N THR A 352 -1.39 6.05 -9.67
CA THR A 352 -1.97 5.90 -11.00
C THR A 352 -1.99 7.24 -11.75
N TYR A 353 -2.39 8.32 -11.07
CA TYR A 353 -2.34 9.67 -11.64
C TYR A 353 -0.90 10.08 -12.04
N LEU A 354 0.11 9.78 -11.22
CA LEU A 354 1.50 10.09 -11.54
C LEU A 354 2.02 9.27 -12.73
N HIS A 355 1.67 7.98 -12.82
CA HIS A 355 2.01 7.14 -13.96
C HIS A 355 1.41 7.61 -15.29
N PHE A 356 0.19 8.17 -15.27
CA PHE A 356 -0.42 8.72 -16.48
C PHE A 356 0.15 10.08 -16.90
N TRP A 357 0.49 10.94 -15.93
CA TRP A 357 0.78 12.36 -16.18
C TRP A 357 2.26 12.73 -15.98
N SER A 358 3.11 11.79 -15.61
CA SER A 358 4.52 12.05 -15.35
C SER A 358 5.43 10.86 -15.59
N ILE A 359 6.72 11.19 -15.70
CA ILE A 359 7.81 10.22 -15.76
C ILE A 359 8.37 10.09 -14.34
N PRO A 360 8.78 8.90 -13.88
CA PRO A 360 9.41 8.72 -12.58
C PRO A 360 10.52 9.75 -12.32
N GLY A 361 10.50 10.38 -11.15
CA GLY A 361 11.46 11.43 -10.75
C GLY A 361 10.98 12.87 -10.98
N VAL A 362 10.04 13.10 -11.91
CA VAL A 362 9.51 14.44 -12.22
C VAL A 362 8.04 14.52 -11.78
N LEU A 363 7.68 15.58 -11.04
CA LEU A 363 6.27 15.82 -10.69
C LEU A 363 5.56 16.62 -11.78
N PRO A 364 4.28 16.34 -12.05
CA PRO A 364 3.50 17.09 -13.03
C PRO A 364 3.30 18.54 -12.55
N PHE A 365 3.09 19.45 -13.51
CA PHE A 365 3.00 20.90 -13.23
C PHE A 365 1.95 21.24 -12.15
N LYS A 366 0.81 20.54 -12.15
CA LYS A 366 -0.26 20.71 -11.15
C LYS A 366 0.10 20.21 -9.74
N MET A 367 1.17 19.44 -9.57
CA MET A 367 1.64 18.87 -8.30
C MET A 367 3.08 19.30 -7.94
N ARG A 368 3.63 20.35 -8.57
CA ARG A 368 5.04 20.73 -8.45
C ARG A 368 5.49 21.08 -7.03
N GLN A 369 4.55 21.37 -6.13
CA GLN A 369 4.87 21.67 -4.74
C GLN A 369 5.45 20.46 -4.02
N HIS A 370 6.55 20.70 -3.30
CA HIS A 370 7.35 19.67 -2.67
C HIS A 370 6.74 19.15 -1.37
N TRP A 371 6.12 20.06 -0.63
CA TRP A 371 5.45 19.81 0.64
C TRP A 371 4.09 20.50 0.55
N PRO A 372 3.02 19.78 0.15
CA PRO A 372 1.69 20.36 0.13
C PRO A 372 1.28 20.70 1.56
N ASN A 373 0.69 21.87 1.78
CA ASN A 373 0.04 22.14 3.07
C ASN A 373 -1.24 21.29 3.17
N PRO A 374 -1.72 20.95 4.38
CA PRO A 374 -2.98 20.20 4.55
C PRO A 374 -4.14 20.84 3.80
N CYS A 375 -4.18 22.18 3.73
CA CYS A 375 -5.21 22.88 2.99
C CYS A 375 -5.21 22.59 1.48
N ILE A 376 -4.05 22.34 0.89
CA ILE A 376 -3.94 21.99 -0.54
C ILE A 376 -4.42 20.56 -0.74
N THR A 377 -4.07 19.65 0.16
CA THR A 377 -4.48 18.24 0.06
C THR A 377 -5.99 18.09 0.19
N PHE A 378 -6.64 18.81 1.11
CA PHE A 378 -8.09 18.67 1.34
C PHE A 378 -8.98 19.68 0.59
N PHE A 379 -8.55 20.93 0.40
CA PHE A 379 -9.43 21.99 -0.13
C PHE A 379 -9.11 22.41 -1.57
N SER A 380 -8.14 21.76 -2.25
CA SER A 380 -7.88 22.03 -3.66
C SER A 380 -8.96 21.43 -4.58
N SER A 381 -9.13 22.03 -5.75
CA SER A 381 -10.03 21.56 -6.82
C SER A 381 -9.51 20.33 -7.58
N GLY A 382 -8.28 19.88 -7.31
CA GLY A 382 -7.67 18.74 -8.00
C GLY A 382 -8.37 17.40 -7.72
N VAL A 383 -8.24 16.45 -8.65
CA VAL A 383 -8.84 15.10 -8.56
C VAL A 383 -8.42 14.35 -7.29
N ASN A 384 -7.16 14.47 -6.88
CA ASN A 384 -6.64 13.83 -5.66
C ASN A 384 -7.26 14.41 -4.39
N SER A 385 -7.54 15.72 -4.38
CA SER A 385 -8.21 16.42 -3.28
C SER A 385 -9.73 16.18 -3.27
N LYS A 386 -10.36 15.98 -4.43
CA LYS A 386 -11.74 15.48 -4.53
C LYS A 386 -11.84 14.08 -3.92
N SER A 387 -10.93 13.17 -4.30
CA SER A 387 -10.84 11.81 -3.73
C SER A 387 -10.67 11.84 -2.20
N ALA A 388 -9.70 12.59 -1.68
CA ALA A 388 -9.44 12.68 -0.24
C ALA A 388 -10.67 13.16 0.55
N ARG A 389 -11.43 14.14 0.01
CA ARG A 389 -12.68 14.62 0.64
C ARG A 389 -13.76 13.56 0.67
N VAL A 390 -13.95 12.81 -0.43
CA VAL A 390 -14.93 11.73 -0.49
C VAL A 390 -14.59 10.63 0.52
N LEU A 391 -13.32 10.21 0.59
CA LEU A 391 -12.86 9.19 1.53
C LEU A 391 -13.03 9.66 2.99
N LEU A 392 -12.70 10.91 3.29
CA LEU A 392 -12.90 11.50 4.62
C LEU A 392 -14.39 11.59 5.00
N MET A 393 -15.27 11.96 4.06
CA MET A 393 -16.72 11.99 4.29
C MET A 393 -17.32 10.60 4.55
N LEU A 394 -16.70 9.53 4.02
CA LEU A 394 -17.17 8.16 4.20
C LEU A 394 -16.87 7.60 5.60
N VAL A 395 -15.92 8.20 6.33
CA VAL A 395 -15.50 7.75 7.67
C VAL A 395 -16.67 7.77 8.64
N ILE A 396 -17.37 8.91 8.80
CA ILE A 396 -18.46 9.05 9.77
C ILE A 396 -19.60 8.03 9.53
N PRO A 397 -20.26 8.01 8.36
CA PRO A 397 -21.36 7.07 8.14
C PRO A 397 -20.89 5.61 8.19
N GLY A 398 -19.67 5.33 7.72
CA GLY A 398 -19.10 3.99 7.78
C GLY A 398 -18.87 3.48 9.19
N HIS A 399 -18.13 4.24 9.99
CA HIS A 399 -17.84 3.88 11.37
C HIS A 399 -19.13 3.79 12.20
N LEU A 400 -20.16 4.60 11.92
CA LEU A 400 -21.48 4.43 12.55
C LEU A 400 -22.13 3.09 12.20
N VAL A 401 -22.06 2.65 10.94
CA VAL A 401 -22.55 1.32 10.53
C VAL A 401 -21.76 0.21 11.23
N PHE A 402 -20.43 0.34 11.33
CA PHE A 402 -19.59 -0.66 11.99
C PHE A 402 -19.82 -0.71 13.50
N LEU A 403 -19.99 0.44 14.17
CA LEU A 403 -20.38 0.50 15.58
C LEU A 403 -21.76 -0.12 15.81
N TYR A 404 -22.71 0.14 14.92
CA TYR A 404 -24.03 -0.47 14.98
C TYR A 404 -23.92 -2.00 14.82
N ALA A 405 -23.13 -2.49 13.87
CA ALA A 405 -22.88 -3.93 13.71
C ALA A 405 -22.25 -4.55 14.97
N ILE A 406 -21.27 -3.89 15.59
CA ILE A 406 -20.68 -4.33 16.87
C ILE A 406 -21.75 -4.39 17.96
N SER A 407 -22.59 -3.36 18.08
CA SER A 407 -23.68 -3.33 19.08
C SER A 407 -24.67 -4.49 18.92
N LEU A 408 -24.95 -4.90 17.68
CA LEU A 408 -25.82 -6.04 17.39
C LEU A 408 -25.17 -7.39 17.72
N LEU A 409 -23.84 -7.49 17.57
CA LEU A 409 -23.10 -8.74 17.76
C LEU A 409 -22.67 -8.97 19.22
N GLN A 410 -22.34 -7.93 19.97
CA GLN A 410 -21.96 -8.01 21.38
C GLN A 410 -23.15 -7.92 22.36
N GLY A 411 -24.31 -7.40 21.94
CA GLY A 411 -25.47 -7.26 22.83
C GLY A 411 -25.24 -6.21 23.93
N GLU A 412 -25.64 -6.52 25.17
CA GLU A 412 -25.59 -5.58 26.32
C GLU A 412 -24.17 -5.34 26.88
N GLU A 413 -23.18 -6.16 26.49
CA GLU A 413 -21.79 -6.05 26.96
C GLU A 413 -20.98 -4.96 26.22
N ALA A 414 -21.53 -4.35 25.17
CA ALA A 414 -20.84 -3.33 24.39
C ALA A 414 -20.78 -1.98 25.14
N PRO A 415 -19.59 -1.42 25.45
CA PRO A 415 -19.45 -0.14 26.15
C PRO A 415 -19.71 1.08 25.23
N ILE A 416 -20.72 1.00 24.37
CA ILE A 416 -21.06 2.02 23.37
C ILE A 416 -21.93 3.09 24.02
N THR A 417 -21.30 3.93 24.83
CA THR A 417 -21.92 5.17 25.31
C THR A 417 -21.93 6.24 24.20
N ILE A 418 -22.80 7.24 24.33
CA ILE A 418 -22.82 8.40 23.43
C ILE A 418 -21.46 9.12 23.48
N ALA A 419 -20.87 9.26 24.67
CA ALA A 419 -19.56 9.87 24.86
C ALA A 419 -18.45 9.08 24.14
N PHE A 420 -18.45 7.75 24.27
CA PHE A 420 -17.53 6.88 23.53
C PHE A 420 -17.70 7.02 22.02
N THR A 421 -18.95 7.01 21.53
CA THR A 421 -19.24 7.15 20.10
C THR A 421 -18.68 8.45 19.52
N ILE A 422 -18.88 9.58 20.21
CA ILE A 422 -18.36 10.88 19.77
C ILE A 422 -16.82 10.87 19.78
N CYS A 423 -16.21 10.37 20.86
CA CYS A 423 -14.75 10.33 20.98
C CYS A 423 -14.11 9.41 19.93
N TYR A 424 -14.70 8.23 19.70
CA TYR A 424 -14.28 7.27 18.68
C TYR A 424 -14.39 7.82 17.28
N LEU A 425 -15.50 8.49 16.92
CA LEU A 425 -15.66 9.11 15.61
C LEU A 425 -14.64 10.24 15.39
N CYS A 426 -14.35 11.04 16.42
CA CYS A 426 -13.29 12.04 16.36
C CYS A 426 -11.90 11.41 16.14
N ALA A 427 -11.59 10.33 16.86
CA ALA A 427 -10.35 9.58 16.71
C ALA A 427 -10.20 9.00 15.29
N ALA A 428 -11.23 8.33 14.76
CA ALA A 428 -11.24 7.76 13.41
C ALA A 428 -11.09 8.85 12.33
N LEU A 429 -11.82 9.96 12.46
CA LEU A 429 -11.68 11.11 11.55
C LEU A 429 -10.26 11.68 11.57
N LEU A 430 -9.69 11.86 12.77
CA LEU A 430 -8.35 12.40 12.93
C LEU A 430 -7.29 11.47 12.33
N GLN A 431 -7.40 10.16 12.60
CA GLN A 431 -6.52 9.14 12.03
C GLN A 431 -6.55 9.18 10.50
N VAL A 432 -7.74 9.09 9.89
CA VAL A 432 -7.87 9.08 8.43
C VAL A 432 -7.42 10.40 7.81
N ALA A 433 -7.69 11.54 8.45
CA ALA A 433 -7.21 12.84 7.98
C ALA A 433 -5.67 12.91 7.97
N ILE A 434 -5.01 12.42 9.03
CA ILE A 434 -3.54 12.35 9.06
C ILE A 434 -3.03 11.40 7.97
N LEU A 435 -3.62 10.21 7.83
CA LEU A 435 -3.21 9.22 6.84
C LEU A 435 -3.34 9.72 5.40
N LEU A 436 -4.46 10.34 5.04
CA LEU A 436 -4.68 10.88 3.69
C LEU A 436 -3.70 12.02 3.37
N TYR A 437 -3.35 12.84 4.35
CA TYR A 437 -2.33 13.87 4.20
C TYR A 437 -0.93 13.28 4.00
N VAL A 438 -0.57 12.31 4.84
CA VAL A 438 0.73 11.61 4.74
C VAL A 438 0.83 10.83 3.43
N ALA A 439 -0.27 10.30 2.89
CA ALA A 439 -0.29 9.63 1.59
C ALA A 439 0.13 10.57 0.45
N ASP A 440 -0.43 11.78 0.39
CA ASP A 440 -0.06 12.77 -0.62
C ASP A 440 1.43 13.17 -0.50
N LEU A 441 1.98 13.16 0.72
CA LEU A 441 3.38 13.45 0.96
C LEU A 441 4.31 12.30 0.54
N ILE A 442 4.04 11.08 1.04
CA ILE A 442 4.90 9.91 0.80
C ILE A 442 4.90 9.53 -0.68
N VAL A 443 3.74 9.52 -1.34
CA VAL A 443 3.67 9.17 -2.77
C VAL A 443 4.49 10.15 -3.62
N ARG A 444 4.40 11.46 -3.34
CA ARG A 444 5.24 12.47 -4.01
C ARG A 444 6.71 12.30 -3.71
N LEU A 445 7.07 11.97 -2.47
CA LEU A 445 8.45 11.77 -2.05
C LEU A 445 9.06 10.54 -2.74
N MET A 446 8.34 9.42 -2.77
CA MET A 446 8.77 8.18 -3.44
C MET A 446 8.92 8.40 -4.93
N TRP A 447 7.94 9.05 -5.58
CA TRP A 447 8.00 9.37 -7.00
C TRP A 447 9.24 10.18 -7.38
N ARG A 448 9.66 11.12 -6.53
CA ARG A 448 10.88 11.95 -6.75
C ARG A 448 12.16 11.16 -6.65
N ARG A 449 12.16 10.11 -5.83
CA ARG A 449 13.30 9.20 -5.70
C ARG A 449 13.29 8.13 -6.78
N SER A 450 12.41 8.24 -7.78
CA SER A 450 12.20 7.24 -8.82
C SER A 450 11.86 5.87 -8.25
N LEU A 451 11.23 5.84 -7.07
CA LEU A 451 10.68 4.64 -6.45
C LEU A 451 9.21 4.55 -6.84
N ASP A 452 8.77 3.33 -7.14
CA ASP A 452 7.36 3.03 -7.41
C ASP A 452 6.55 3.22 -6.10
N PRO A 453 5.66 4.22 -6.04
CA PRO A 453 4.93 4.52 -4.81
C PRO A 453 3.96 3.41 -4.42
N ASP A 454 3.54 2.52 -5.33
CA ASP A 454 2.64 1.40 -4.98
C ASP A 454 3.38 0.34 -4.15
N ASN A 455 4.65 0.07 -4.45
CA ASN A 455 5.46 -0.90 -3.69
C ASN A 455 5.96 -0.35 -2.34
N PHE A 456 6.07 0.98 -2.19
CA PHE A 456 6.71 1.61 -1.02
C PHE A 456 5.72 2.35 -0.10
N SER A 457 4.72 3.04 -0.65
CA SER A 457 3.89 3.96 0.14
C SER A 457 2.81 3.23 0.91
N ILE A 458 2.15 2.23 0.29
CA ILE A 458 1.04 1.49 0.89
C ILE A 458 1.47 0.78 2.18
N PRO A 459 2.61 0.06 2.23
CA PRO A 459 3.08 -0.57 3.47
C PRO A 459 3.34 0.44 4.60
N TYR A 460 3.93 1.60 4.29
CA TYR A 460 4.19 2.62 5.31
C TYR A 460 2.91 3.28 5.83
N LEU A 461 1.96 3.54 4.94
CA LEU A 461 0.71 4.20 5.31
C LEU A 461 -0.21 3.28 6.11
N THR A 462 -0.27 2.00 5.78
CA THR A 462 -1.01 0.99 6.53
C THR A 462 -0.41 0.79 7.92
N ALA A 463 0.91 0.62 8.02
CA ALA A 463 1.58 0.48 9.32
C ALA A 463 1.46 1.73 10.20
N LEU A 464 1.54 2.93 9.62
CA LEU A 464 1.24 4.17 10.33
C LEU A 464 -0.23 4.21 10.78
N GLY A 465 -1.12 3.65 9.98
CA GLY A 465 -2.55 3.50 10.31
C GLY A 465 -2.77 2.61 11.52
N ASP A 466 -2.07 1.48 11.62
CA ASP A 466 -2.11 0.59 12.79
C ASP A 466 -1.65 1.30 14.06
N LEU A 467 -0.50 1.99 13.99
CA LEU A 467 0.06 2.72 15.13
C LEU A 467 -0.86 3.87 15.59
N LEU A 468 -1.32 4.71 14.65
CA LEU A 468 -2.21 5.82 14.99
C LEU A 468 -3.59 5.36 15.45
N GLY A 469 -4.14 4.30 14.83
CA GLY A 469 -5.45 3.77 15.17
C GLY A 469 -5.48 3.19 16.57
N THR A 470 -4.55 2.29 16.91
CA THR A 470 -4.38 1.77 18.28
C THR A 470 -4.13 2.88 19.30
N GLY A 471 -3.24 3.83 19.01
CA GLY A 471 -2.92 4.93 19.92
C GLY A 471 -4.10 5.89 20.19
N PHE A 472 -4.85 6.28 19.14
CA PHE A 472 -6.03 7.13 19.32
C PHE A 472 -7.20 6.38 19.96
N LEU A 473 -7.34 5.08 19.68
CA LEU A 473 -8.33 4.25 20.36
C LEU A 473 -8.02 4.14 21.86
N ALA A 474 -6.76 3.89 22.21
CA ALA A 474 -6.31 3.91 23.61
C ALA A 474 -6.62 5.26 24.28
N LEU A 475 -6.33 6.37 23.61
CA LEU A 475 -6.65 7.70 24.14
C LEU A 475 -8.17 7.88 24.32
N CYS A 476 -8.99 7.37 23.40
CA CYS A 476 -10.45 7.41 23.49
C CYS A 476 -10.96 6.70 24.75
N PHE A 477 -10.53 5.46 24.99
CA PHE A 477 -10.89 4.71 26.21
C PHE A 477 -10.45 5.44 27.48
N ARG A 478 -9.22 5.99 27.48
CA ARG A 478 -8.73 6.77 28.61
C ARG A 478 -9.56 8.03 28.86
N CYS A 479 -9.94 8.75 27.81
CA CYS A 479 -10.78 9.94 27.91
C CYS A 479 -12.17 9.60 28.45
N VAL A 480 -12.80 8.51 27.99
CA VAL A 480 -14.12 8.08 28.45
C VAL A 480 -14.07 7.63 29.91
N SER A 481 -13.06 6.85 30.30
CA SER A 481 -12.83 6.45 31.69
C SER A 481 -12.68 7.67 32.60
N LEU A 482 -11.93 8.70 32.17
CA LEU A 482 -11.80 9.96 32.91
C LEU A 482 -13.13 10.71 33.03
N ILE A 483 -13.91 10.80 31.96
CA ILE A 483 -15.24 11.46 31.96
C ILE A 483 -16.18 10.75 32.94
N GLN A 484 -16.25 9.42 32.88
CA GLN A 484 -17.04 8.62 33.81
C GLN A 484 -16.60 8.80 35.27
N SER A 485 -15.28 8.87 35.52
CA SER A 485 -14.75 9.14 36.86
C SER A 485 -15.10 10.54 37.39
N LEU A 486 -15.35 11.50 36.49
CA LEU A 486 -15.75 12.87 36.80
C LEU A 486 -17.27 13.04 36.97
N GLY A 487 -18.07 12.00 36.72
CA GLY A 487 -19.53 12.02 36.84
C GLY A 487 -20.24 12.90 35.81
N LEU A 488 -19.60 13.15 34.67
CA LEU A 488 -20.15 13.81 33.47
C LEU A 488 -20.59 12.76 32.46
#